data_AF-E6NBJ4-F1
#
_entry.id   AF-E6NBJ4-F1
#
_cell.length_a   1.000
_cell.length_b   1.000
_cell.length_c   1.000
_cell.angle_alpha   90.00
_cell.angle_beta   90.00
_cell.angle_gamma   90.00
#
_symmetry.space_group_name_H-M   'P 1'
#
loop_
_entity.id
_entity.type
_entity.pdbx_description
1 polymer ?
#
loop_
_entity_poly.entity_id
_entity_poly.type
_entity_poly.pdbx_seq_one_letter_code
_entity_poly.pdbx_strand_id
1 'polypeptide(L)'
;MKTSAVLSKLPLYRDEIRVVVQQFRRNFFDDDRVLEELVYCLCTPQTKALCALTAVEKLFDKGALWQGEISRIESVLRNSGVRFHRTKARHIVDALKMFGDVLAVVRSGRSHVEIRRFLVDGVVGLGMKEASHFLRNIGFDGLAILDRHIIRY
;
A
#
# COMPACT_ATOMS: atom_id res chain seq x y z
N MET A 1 -5.95 -13.42 27.03
CA MET A 1 -5.61 -14.77 26.50
C MET A 1 -5.01 -14.75 25.10
N LYS A 2 -5.56 -14.00 24.11
CA LYS A 2 -5.06 -14.01 22.72
C LYS A 2 -3.73 -13.27 22.47
N THR A 3 -3.48 -12.14 23.15
CA THR A 3 -2.21 -11.40 23.04
C THR A 3 -1.00 -12.24 23.46
N SER A 4 -1.17 -13.08 24.50
CA SER A 4 -0.15 -14.02 24.96
C SER A 4 0.24 -15.06 23.90
N ALA A 5 -0.70 -15.45 23.02
CA ALA A 5 -0.46 -16.44 21.96
C ALA A 5 0.23 -15.84 20.71
N VAL A 6 0.11 -14.53 20.48
CA VAL A 6 0.89 -13.83 19.44
C VAL A 6 2.32 -13.62 19.93
N LEU A 7 2.46 -13.10 21.15
CA LEU A 7 3.76 -12.80 21.73
C LEU A 7 4.59 -14.08 21.93
N SER A 8 3.96 -15.22 22.19
CA SER A 8 4.66 -16.52 22.24
C SER A 8 5.18 -16.99 20.88
N LYS A 9 4.59 -16.53 19.77
CA LYS A 9 5.05 -16.80 18.40
C LYS A 9 6.05 -15.78 17.87
N LEU A 10 6.15 -14.61 18.50
CA LEU A 10 7.06 -13.54 18.06
C LEU A 10 8.52 -14.01 17.90
N PRO A 11 9.09 -14.88 18.77
CA PRO A 11 10.44 -15.40 18.56
C PRO A 11 10.60 -16.18 17.25
N LEU A 12 9.54 -16.86 16.77
CA LEU A 12 9.58 -17.67 15.56
C LEU A 12 9.68 -16.83 14.28
N TYR A 13 9.10 -15.63 14.29
CA TYR A 13 9.01 -14.77 13.10
C TYR A 13 9.89 -13.51 13.21
N ARG A 14 10.68 -13.38 14.27
CA ARG A 14 11.41 -12.14 14.59
C ARG A 14 12.34 -11.71 13.46
N ASP A 15 13.10 -12.65 12.90
CA ASP A 15 14.09 -12.33 11.88
C ASP A 15 13.43 -12.06 10.53
N GLU A 16 12.39 -12.81 10.16
CA GLU A 16 11.56 -12.50 8.98
C GLU A 16 10.95 -11.10 9.07
N ILE A 17 10.38 -10.74 10.23
CA ILE A 17 9.82 -9.40 10.47
C ILE A 17 10.91 -8.32 10.34
N ARG A 18 12.10 -8.55 10.89
CA ARG A 18 13.23 -7.61 10.78
C ARG A 18 13.64 -7.37 9.34
N VAL A 19 13.75 -8.43 8.54
CA VAL A 19 14.08 -8.33 7.11
C VAL A 19 13.03 -7.48 6.39
N VAL A 20 11.75 -7.76 6.62
CA VAL A 20 10.65 -7.01 5.99
C VAL A 20 10.66 -5.53 6.42
N VAL A 21 10.87 -5.23 7.70
CA VAL A 21 10.98 -3.84 8.18
C VAL A 21 12.17 -3.11 7.56
N GLN A 22 13.31 -3.79 7.38
CA GLN A 22 14.46 -3.21 6.69
C GLN A 22 14.17 -2.93 5.21
N GLN A 23 13.41 -3.80 4.53
CA GLN A 23 12.98 -3.57 3.15
C GLN A 23 12.12 -2.32 3.04
N PHE A 24 11.13 -2.13 3.93
CA PHE A 24 10.29 -0.92 3.91
C PHE A 24 11.09 0.37 4.05
N ARG A 25 12.13 0.37 4.90
CA ARG A 25 13.03 1.53 5.04
C ARG A 25 13.81 1.84 3.77
N ARG A 26 14.10 0.84 2.94
CA ARG A 26 14.78 1.03 1.64
C ARG A 26 13.83 1.54 0.58
N ASN A 27 12.57 1.11 0.59
CA ASN A 27 11.56 1.53 -0.39
C ASN A 27 11.42 3.06 -0.47
N PHE A 28 11.63 3.80 0.62
CA PHE A 28 11.59 5.27 0.64
C PHE A 28 12.49 5.95 -0.42
N PHE A 29 13.62 5.33 -0.72
CA PHE A 29 14.66 5.89 -1.59
C PHE A 29 14.47 5.55 -3.07
N ASP A 30 13.45 4.76 -3.40
CA ASP A 30 13.19 4.27 -4.75
C ASP A 30 11.77 4.67 -5.17
N ASP A 31 11.66 5.59 -6.12
CA ASP A 31 10.38 6.15 -6.58
C ASP A 31 9.44 5.06 -7.13
N ASP A 32 9.99 4.06 -7.82
CA ASP A 32 9.19 2.95 -8.36
C ASP A 32 8.64 2.11 -7.21
N ARG A 33 9.42 1.85 -6.16
CA ARG A 33 8.94 1.15 -4.96
C ARG A 33 7.89 1.93 -4.19
N VAL A 34 8.03 3.26 -4.09
CA VAL A 34 6.99 4.10 -3.48
C VAL A 34 5.72 4.02 -4.31
N LEU A 35 5.81 4.03 -5.64
CA LEU A 35 4.64 3.89 -6.50
C LEU A 35 3.99 2.51 -6.37
N GLU A 36 4.79 1.44 -6.37
CA GLU A 36 4.31 0.07 -6.15
C GLU A 36 3.50 -0.04 -4.86
N GLU A 37 4.00 0.52 -3.76
CA GLU A 37 3.32 0.50 -2.46
C GLU A 37 2.03 1.32 -2.44
N LEU A 38 2.01 2.45 -3.15
CA LEU A 38 0.78 3.25 -3.31
C LEU A 38 -0.30 2.45 -4.05
N VAL A 39 0.07 1.84 -5.18
CA VAL A 39 -0.83 1.01 -5.99
C VAL A 39 -1.28 -0.23 -5.22
N TYR A 40 -0.38 -0.86 -4.47
CA TYR A 40 -0.69 -1.97 -3.58
C TYR A 40 -1.75 -1.58 -2.55
N CYS A 41 -1.55 -0.47 -1.85
CA CYS A 41 -2.48 0.00 -0.84
C CYS A 41 -3.86 0.32 -1.41
N LEU A 42 -3.98 0.86 -2.63
CA LEU A 42 -5.25 1.06 -3.33
C LEU A 42 -5.95 -0.27 -3.70
N CYS A 43 -5.18 -1.35 -3.87
CA CYS A 43 -5.71 -2.67 -4.21
C CYS A 43 -6.24 -3.44 -3.00
N THR A 44 -5.70 -3.19 -1.80
CA THR A 44 -5.98 -3.97 -0.58
C THR A 44 -7.39 -3.85 0.04
N PRO A 45 -8.17 -2.75 -0.12
CA PRO A 45 -9.49 -2.64 0.50
C PRO A 45 -10.41 -3.79 0.07
N GLN A 46 -10.84 -4.60 1.03
CA GLN A 46 -11.71 -5.77 0.79
C GLN A 46 -11.14 -6.80 -0.21
N THR A 47 -9.83 -6.81 -0.43
CA THR A 47 -9.11 -7.78 -1.27
C THR A 47 -8.12 -8.56 -0.40
N LYS A 48 -7.95 -9.86 -0.69
CA LYS A 48 -6.90 -10.65 -0.03
C LYS A 48 -5.52 -10.07 -0.38
N ALA A 49 -4.63 -9.93 0.61
CA ALA A 49 -3.30 -9.35 0.42
C ALA A 49 -2.53 -10.01 -0.75
N LEU A 50 -2.60 -11.34 -0.88
CA LEU A 50 -1.97 -12.08 -1.98
C LEU A 50 -2.52 -11.68 -3.36
N CYS A 51 -3.85 -11.50 -3.50
CA CYS A 51 -4.45 -11.06 -4.77
C CYS A 51 -4.01 -9.63 -5.14
N ALA A 52 -3.89 -8.74 -4.15
CA ALA A 52 -3.38 -7.39 -4.36
C ALA A 52 -1.91 -7.41 -4.80
N LEU A 53 -1.09 -8.23 -4.14
CA LEU A 53 0.33 -8.40 -4.47
C LEU A 53 0.51 -8.89 -5.91
N THR A 54 -0.15 -10.01 -6.26
CA THR A 54 -0.11 -10.57 -7.62
C THR A 54 -0.57 -9.57 -8.69
N ALA A 55 -1.53 -8.70 -8.36
CA ALA A 55 -1.99 -7.67 -9.28
C ALA A 55 -0.91 -6.61 -9.52
N VAL A 56 -0.27 -6.11 -8.45
CA VAL A 56 0.80 -5.11 -8.53
C VAL A 56 1.99 -5.65 -9.31
N GLU A 57 2.49 -6.85 -8.98
CA GLU A 57 3.58 -7.51 -9.71
C GLU A 57 3.29 -7.54 -11.22
N LYS A 58 2.09 -7.97 -11.61
CA LYS A 58 1.68 -8.02 -13.02
C LYS A 58 1.54 -6.64 -13.68
N LEU A 59 1.16 -5.61 -12.94
CA LEU A 59 1.01 -4.26 -13.47
C LEU A 59 2.39 -3.66 -13.82
N PHE A 60 3.40 -3.91 -12.98
CA PHE A 60 4.75 -3.41 -13.15
C PHE A 60 5.55 -4.27 -14.15
N ASP A 61 5.49 -5.60 -14.07
CA ASP A 61 6.19 -6.51 -14.99
C ASP A 61 5.76 -6.32 -16.46
N LYS A 62 4.48 -6.02 -16.69
CA LYS A 62 3.92 -5.89 -18.05
C LYS A 62 3.98 -4.46 -18.60
N GLY A 63 4.53 -3.52 -17.83
CA GLY A 63 4.47 -2.08 -18.11
C GLY A 63 3.05 -1.55 -18.30
N ALA A 64 2.05 -2.26 -17.74
CA ALA A 64 0.64 -1.91 -17.91
C ALA A 64 0.30 -0.59 -17.19
N LEU A 65 1.03 -0.29 -16.12
CA LEU A 65 0.94 0.97 -15.39
C LEU A 65 1.32 2.17 -16.27
N TRP A 66 2.42 2.04 -17.02
CA TRP A 66 3.03 3.12 -17.81
C TRP A 66 2.29 3.46 -19.09
N GLN A 67 1.50 2.52 -19.60
CA GLN A 67 0.63 2.78 -20.76
C GLN A 67 -0.67 3.50 -20.37
N GLY A 68 -0.99 3.62 -19.07
CA GLY A 68 -2.09 4.43 -18.55
C GLY A 68 -3.50 4.00 -18.97
N GLU A 69 -3.64 2.94 -19.78
CA GLU A 69 -4.94 2.51 -20.27
C GLU A 69 -5.73 1.83 -19.14
N ILE A 70 -6.78 2.53 -18.70
CA ILE A 70 -7.67 2.06 -17.63
C ILE A 70 -8.22 0.65 -17.86
N SER A 71 -8.52 0.30 -19.12
CA SER A 71 -9.06 -1.02 -19.50
C SER A 71 -8.04 -2.14 -19.20
N ARG A 72 -6.75 -1.88 -19.43
CA ARG A 72 -5.65 -2.81 -19.20
C ARG A 72 -5.42 -3.00 -17.71
N ILE A 73 -5.42 -1.90 -16.95
CA ILE A 73 -5.32 -1.95 -15.48
C ILE A 73 -6.50 -2.76 -14.92
N GLU A 74 -7.73 -2.45 -15.34
CA GLU A 74 -8.94 -3.17 -14.92
C GLU A 74 -8.81 -4.67 -15.18
N SER A 75 -8.35 -5.07 -16.37
CA SER A 75 -8.17 -6.47 -16.76
C SER A 75 -7.16 -7.18 -15.85
N VAL A 76 -6.01 -6.56 -15.57
CA VAL A 76 -5.01 -7.14 -14.66
C VAL A 76 -5.56 -7.30 -13.25
N LEU A 77 -6.25 -6.29 -12.73
CA LEU A 77 -6.88 -6.34 -11.41
C LEU A 77 -7.93 -7.46 -11.33
N ARG A 78 -8.83 -7.54 -12.32
CA ARG A 78 -9.87 -8.58 -12.39
C ARG A 78 -9.25 -9.98 -12.43
N ASN A 79 -8.28 -10.20 -13.31
CA ASN A 79 -7.65 -11.50 -13.50
C ASN A 79 -6.77 -11.94 -12.32
N SER A 80 -6.43 -11.02 -11.43
CA SER A 80 -5.67 -11.30 -10.19
C SER A 80 -6.58 -11.45 -8.97
N GLY A 81 -7.91 -11.38 -9.14
CA GLY A 81 -8.88 -11.54 -8.06
C GLY A 81 -9.11 -10.29 -7.20
N VAL A 82 -8.71 -9.10 -7.68
CA VAL A 82 -8.94 -7.85 -6.98
C VAL A 82 -10.42 -7.47 -7.06
N ARG A 83 -11.08 -7.36 -5.89
CA ARG A 83 -12.48 -6.92 -5.82
C ARG A 83 -12.60 -5.43 -6.14
N PHE A 84 -13.72 -5.05 -6.74
CA PHE A 84 -13.99 -3.67 -7.18
C PHE A 84 -12.96 -3.13 -8.18
N HIS A 85 -12.45 -4.02 -9.06
CA HIS A 85 -11.39 -3.74 -10.03
C HIS A 85 -11.65 -2.49 -10.88
N ARG A 86 -12.89 -2.24 -11.33
CA ARG A 86 -13.25 -1.02 -12.10
C ARG A 86 -12.96 0.28 -11.34
N THR A 87 -13.42 0.36 -10.10
CA THR A 87 -13.22 1.55 -9.26
C THR A 87 -11.76 1.71 -8.90
N LYS A 88 -11.07 0.62 -8.56
CA LYS A 88 -9.64 0.65 -8.22
C LYS A 88 -8.76 1.00 -9.42
N ALA A 89 -9.11 0.57 -10.62
CA ALA A 89 -8.39 0.97 -11.84
C ALA A 89 -8.47 2.49 -12.05
N ARG A 90 -9.64 3.12 -11.82
CA ARG A 90 -9.78 4.58 -11.84
C ARG A 90 -8.90 5.25 -10.80
N HIS A 91 -8.95 4.77 -9.55
CA HIS A 91 -8.13 5.33 -8.47
C HIS A 91 -6.63 5.23 -8.76
N ILE A 92 -6.17 4.11 -9.34
CA ILE A 92 -4.77 3.95 -9.75
C ILE A 92 -4.41 4.99 -10.82
N VAL A 93 -5.22 5.14 -11.86
CA VAL A 93 -4.97 6.14 -12.92
C VAL A 93 -4.91 7.56 -12.34
N ASP A 94 -5.78 7.91 -11.41
CA ASP A 94 -5.77 9.22 -10.77
C ASP A 94 -4.56 9.41 -9.85
N ALA A 95 -4.19 8.36 -9.09
CA ALA A 95 -3.00 8.36 -8.26
C ALA A 95 -1.70 8.51 -9.08
N LEU A 96 -1.63 7.92 -10.27
CA LEU A 96 -0.48 8.08 -11.19
C LEU A 96 -0.30 9.53 -11.62
N LYS A 97 -1.39 10.25 -11.91
CA LYS A 97 -1.33 11.66 -12.34
C LYS A 97 -0.80 12.59 -11.25
N MET A 98 -1.10 12.29 -9.98
CA MET A 98 -0.68 13.09 -8.83
C MET A 98 0.53 12.51 -8.08
N PHE A 99 1.18 11.48 -8.64
CA PHE A 99 2.26 10.78 -7.94
C PHE A 99 3.44 11.70 -7.60
N GLY A 100 3.73 12.69 -8.45
CA GLY A 100 4.73 13.72 -8.16
C GLY A 100 4.42 14.52 -6.89
N ASP A 101 3.16 14.88 -6.65
CA ASP A 101 2.73 15.59 -5.45
C ASP A 101 2.83 14.69 -4.21
N VAL A 102 2.46 13.41 -4.36
CA VAL A 102 2.61 12.40 -3.30
C VAL A 102 4.08 12.28 -2.89
N LEU A 103 4.99 12.12 -3.86
CA LEU A 103 6.43 12.06 -3.59
C LEU A 103 6.94 13.33 -2.90
N ALA A 104 6.53 14.51 -3.38
CA ALA A 104 6.93 15.78 -2.79
C ALA A 104 6.50 15.89 -1.32
N VAL A 105 5.26 15.50 -0.99
CA VAL A 105 4.77 15.54 0.39
C VAL A 105 5.47 14.50 1.26
N VAL A 106 5.63 13.26 0.78
CA VAL A 106 6.33 12.20 1.51
C VAL A 106 7.79 12.59 1.82
N ARG A 107 8.43 13.35 0.92
CA ARG A 107 9.83 13.82 1.07
C ARG A 107 9.97 15.19 1.73
N SER A 108 8.87 15.83 2.09
CA SER A 108 8.87 17.21 2.60
C SER A 108 9.46 17.37 4.02
N GLY A 109 9.75 16.28 4.72
CA GLY A 109 10.17 16.32 6.12
C GLY A 109 9.06 16.64 7.14
N ARG A 110 7.80 16.72 6.68
CA ARG A 110 6.62 16.84 7.55
C ARG A 110 6.44 15.61 8.43
N SER A 111 5.67 15.75 9.50
CA SER A 111 5.36 14.62 10.37
C SER A 111 4.54 13.57 9.61
N HIS A 112 4.69 12.29 9.99
CA HIS A 112 3.91 11.19 9.42
C HIS A 112 2.39 11.38 9.61
N VAL A 113 1.96 12.16 10.61
CA VAL A 113 0.55 12.50 10.85
C VAL A 113 0.03 13.46 9.78
N GLU A 114 0.81 14.49 9.45
CA GLU A 114 0.45 15.46 8.42
C GLU A 114 0.47 14.83 7.03
N ILE A 115 1.49 14.01 6.73
CA ILE A 115 1.58 13.27 5.46
C ILE A 115 0.37 12.34 5.33
N ARG A 116 0.01 11.60 6.39
CA ARG A 116 -1.17 10.73 6.36
C ARG A 116 -2.44 11.52 6.07
N ARG A 117 -2.62 12.69 6.68
CA ARG A 117 -3.80 13.54 6.46
C ARG A 117 -3.88 13.99 5.00
N PHE A 118 -2.76 14.46 4.43
CA PHE A 118 -2.69 14.82 3.01
C PHE A 118 -3.11 13.64 2.10
N LEU A 119 -2.61 12.44 2.38
CA LEU A 119 -2.93 11.26 1.59
C LEU A 119 -4.43 10.89 1.66
N VAL A 120 -5.03 10.97 2.85
CA VAL A 120 -6.46 10.66 3.05
C VAL A 120 -7.35 11.69 2.37
N ASP A 121 -6.99 12.96 2.44
CA ASP A 121 -7.79 14.05 1.89
C ASP A 121 -7.60 14.19 0.36
N GLY A 122 -6.41 13.85 -0.16
CA GLY A 122 -6.01 14.09 -1.54
C GLY A 122 -6.03 12.86 -2.46
N VAL A 123 -5.72 11.67 -1.97
CA VAL A 123 -5.59 10.47 -2.82
C VAL A 123 -6.87 9.63 -2.77
N VAL A 124 -7.66 9.71 -3.82
CA VAL A 124 -8.92 8.97 -3.95
C VAL A 124 -8.68 7.47 -3.77
N GLY A 125 -9.40 6.87 -2.82
CA GLY A 125 -9.30 5.45 -2.51
C GLY A 125 -8.39 5.11 -1.34
N LEU A 126 -7.64 6.06 -0.78
CA LEU A 126 -6.94 5.89 0.48
C LEU A 126 -7.80 6.36 1.66
N GLY A 127 -8.13 5.44 2.56
CA GLY A 127 -8.65 5.77 3.89
C GLY A 127 -7.53 5.88 4.92
N MET A 128 -7.89 6.17 6.17
CA MET A 128 -6.93 6.27 7.29
C MET A 128 -6.05 5.03 7.45
N LYS A 129 -6.63 3.84 7.23
CA LYS A 129 -5.92 2.58 7.33
C LYS A 129 -4.95 2.42 6.16
N GLU A 130 -5.41 2.61 4.94
CA GLU A 130 -4.61 2.46 3.72
C GLU A 130 -3.47 3.48 3.66
N ALA A 131 -3.70 4.73 4.05
CA ALA A 131 -2.65 5.74 4.13
C ALA A 131 -1.61 5.39 5.21
N SER A 132 -2.03 4.87 6.37
CA SER A 132 -1.09 4.37 7.39
C SER A 132 -0.32 3.15 6.88
N HIS A 133 -0.96 2.27 6.11
CA HIS A 133 -0.33 1.09 5.53
C HIS A 133 0.74 1.48 4.51
N PHE A 134 0.41 2.39 3.61
CA PHE A 134 1.35 2.94 2.62
C PHE A 134 2.58 3.55 3.31
N LEU A 135 2.38 4.43 4.29
CA LEU A 135 3.48 5.07 5.01
C LEU A 135 4.38 4.07 5.72
N ARG A 136 3.79 3.04 6.35
CA ARG A 136 4.57 1.96 6.97
C ARG A 136 5.42 1.22 5.94
N ASN A 137 4.85 0.88 4.78
CA ASN A 137 5.54 0.10 3.75
C ASN A 137 6.65 0.87 3.03
N ILE A 138 6.70 2.19 3.18
CA ILE A 138 7.81 3.03 2.74
C ILE A 138 8.68 3.52 3.89
N GLY A 139 8.57 2.92 5.08
CA GLY A 139 9.54 3.08 6.17
C GLY A 139 9.19 4.10 7.25
N PHE A 140 7.99 4.69 7.25
CA PHE A 140 7.54 5.52 8.36
C PHE A 140 7.11 4.64 9.55
N ASP A 141 7.58 5.01 10.74
CA ASP A 141 7.16 4.42 12.01
C ASP A 141 6.10 5.31 12.71
N GLY A 142 5.47 4.82 13.78
CA GLY A 142 4.55 5.62 14.61
C GLY A 142 3.09 5.67 14.16
N LEU A 143 2.70 4.90 13.13
CA LEU A 143 1.32 4.80 12.64
C LEU A 143 0.78 3.37 12.77
N ALA A 144 -0.38 3.22 13.41
CA ALA A 144 -1.08 1.94 13.48
C ALA A 144 -1.94 1.69 12.24
N ILE A 145 -1.94 0.45 11.74
CA ILE A 145 -2.83 0.00 10.66
C ILE A 145 -4.04 -0.68 11.32
N LEU A 146 -5.16 0.03 11.44
CA LEU A 146 -6.35 -0.48 12.13
C LEU A 146 -7.32 -1.14 11.13
N ASP A 147 -7.15 -2.44 10.89
CA ASP A 147 -8.10 -3.25 10.10
C ASP A 147 -9.15 -3.93 11.01
N ARG A 148 -10.29 -4.36 10.46
CA ARG A 148 -11.35 -5.09 11.17
C ARG A 148 -10.82 -6.33 11.89
N HIS A 149 -9.78 -6.95 11.36
CA HIS A 149 -9.14 -8.12 11.94
C HIS A 149 -8.33 -7.78 13.19
N ILE A 150 -7.76 -6.58 13.24
CA ILE A 150 -6.97 -6.07 14.37
C ILE A 150 -7.91 -5.54 15.45
N ILE A 151 -9.01 -4.86 15.07
CA ILE A 151 -10.01 -4.36 16.02
C ILE A 151 -10.73 -5.51 16.73
N ARG A 152 -10.95 -6.63 16.03
CA ARG A 152 -11.60 -7.84 16.59
C ARG A 152 -10.61 -8.83 17.23
N TYR A 153 -9.34 -8.45 17.34
CA TYR A 153 -8.27 -9.33 17.81
C TYR A 153 -8.40 -9.63 19.31
#